data_AF-A0A0G1M3Y4-F1
#
_entry.id   AF-A0A0G1M3Y4-F1
#
_cell.length_a   1.000
_cell.length_b   1.000
_cell.length_c   1.000
_cell.angle_alpha   90.00
_cell.angle_beta   90.00
_cell.angle_gamma   90.00
#
_symmetry.space_group_name_H-M   'P 1'
#
loop_
_entity.id
_entity.type
_entity.pdbx_description
1 polymer ?
#
loop_
_entity_poly.entity_id
_entity_poly.type
_entity_poly.pdbx_seq_one_letter_code
_entity_poly.pdbx_strand_id
1 'polypeptide(L)'
;MAVLETPAGFQPNSEIVANEVADVFRKSLGEFVTSVAVIPARKKGTEFSPDNPIILEPLKQASYIFLGPGSPTYAKSQLEKSLALGMILDRWKNGAVVALSSAAALAAGDYTLPVYEIYKAGSDLYWDSGLKLTSHIGLNLTIVTHWNNLEGGKDLDTNRCFMGKDRFSRLEKLLPVGEMILGIDEHTAVIIDPAAEVLTVWGKDSGWLSVNGTETELKNGAVYDMNFQKKSGNYFSIGVTEKDLKETVSENELPESIRALLAKRKITRDKGLFDEADETRKSLLKLGYEVRDEKSGQKVYIN
;
A
#
# COMPACT_ATOMS: atom_id res chain seq x y z
N MET A 1 -11.38 11.26 -3.43
CA MET A 1 -10.95 10.02 -2.76
C MET A 1 -10.31 9.10 -3.78
N ALA A 2 -9.29 8.34 -3.39
CA ALA A 2 -8.63 7.34 -4.23
C ALA A 2 -8.72 5.95 -3.58
N VAL A 3 -9.09 4.94 -4.37
CA VAL A 3 -9.13 3.52 -3.98
C VAL A 3 -8.11 2.79 -4.83
N LEU A 4 -7.09 2.18 -4.23
CA LEU A 4 -6.08 1.44 -4.99
C LEU A 4 -6.40 -0.05 -5.01
N GLU A 5 -6.29 -0.64 -6.20
CA GLU A 5 -6.43 -2.08 -6.41
C GLU A 5 -5.24 -2.90 -5.89
N THR A 6 -4.15 -2.25 -5.50
CA THR A 6 -2.83 -2.88 -5.28
C THR A 6 -2.87 -4.13 -4.41
N PRO A 7 -3.53 -4.17 -3.23
CA PRO A 7 -3.49 -5.36 -2.39
C PRO A 7 -4.10 -6.61 -3.05
N ALA A 8 -5.11 -6.41 -3.90
CA ALA A 8 -5.79 -7.45 -4.66
C ALA A 8 -5.29 -7.57 -6.11
N GLY A 9 -4.25 -6.84 -6.53
CA GLY A 9 -3.84 -6.74 -7.93
C GLY A 9 -3.42 -8.06 -8.60
N PHE A 10 -3.19 -9.11 -7.82
CA PHE A 10 -2.96 -10.47 -8.31
C PHE A 10 -4.24 -11.19 -8.76
N GLN A 11 -5.42 -10.69 -8.33
CA GLN A 11 -6.70 -11.30 -8.62
C GLN A 11 -7.23 -10.85 -10.00
N PRO A 12 -7.75 -11.79 -10.81
CA PRO A 12 -8.37 -11.45 -12.09
C PRO A 12 -9.54 -10.46 -11.99
N ASN A 13 -10.22 -10.41 -10.83
CA ASN A 13 -11.36 -9.55 -10.54
C ASN A 13 -11.01 -8.34 -9.65
N SER A 14 -9.73 -7.95 -9.56
CA SER A 14 -9.27 -6.80 -8.75
C SER A 14 -10.06 -5.51 -9.01
N GLU A 15 -10.40 -5.25 -10.27
CA GLU A 15 -11.22 -4.11 -10.68
C GLU A 15 -12.60 -4.13 -10.03
N ILE A 16 -13.25 -5.30 -9.99
CA ILE A 16 -14.59 -5.47 -9.41
C ILE A 16 -14.51 -5.20 -7.90
N VAL A 17 -13.53 -5.81 -7.22
CA VAL A 17 -13.34 -5.65 -5.77
C VAL A 17 -13.14 -4.18 -5.40
N ALA A 18 -12.32 -3.44 -6.14
CA ALA A 18 -12.11 -2.02 -5.85
C ALA A 18 -13.32 -1.14 -6.21
N ASN A 19 -14.06 -1.47 -7.27
CA ASN A 19 -15.28 -0.75 -7.61
C ASN A 19 -16.39 -0.98 -6.58
N GLU A 20 -16.55 -2.20 -6.04
CA GLU A 20 -17.50 -2.47 -4.95
C GLU A 20 -17.20 -1.60 -3.72
N VAL A 21 -15.93 -1.48 -3.34
CA VAL A 21 -15.50 -0.58 -2.27
C VAL A 21 -15.80 0.89 -2.62
N ALA A 22 -15.47 1.31 -3.85
CA ALA A 22 -15.74 2.67 -4.30
C ALA A 22 -17.24 3.00 -4.28
N ASP A 23 -18.09 2.05 -4.65
CA ASP A 23 -19.55 2.19 -4.63
C ASP A 23 -20.10 2.30 -3.21
N VAL A 24 -19.54 1.54 -2.26
CA VAL A 24 -19.85 1.72 -0.84
C VAL A 24 -19.50 3.13 -0.37
N PHE A 25 -18.33 3.67 -0.74
CA PHE A 25 -17.97 5.05 -0.38
C PHE A 25 -18.90 6.07 -1.03
N ARG A 26 -19.20 5.94 -2.32
CA ARG A 26 -20.14 6.82 -3.03
C ARG A 26 -21.51 6.82 -2.36
N LYS A 27 -22.02 5.64 -2.00
CA LYS A 27 -23.35 5.47 -1.39
C LYS A 27 -23.39 5.97 0.05
N SER A 28 -22.40 5.59 0.87
CA SER A 28 -22.42 5.87 2.31
C SER A 28 -21.96 7.28 2.67
N LEU A 29 -21.06 7.87 1.87
CA LEU A 29 -20.54 9.21 2.13
C LEU A 29 -21.22 10.28 1.26
N GLY A 30 -21.92 9.91 0.19
CA GLY A 30 -22.82 10.78 -0.59
C GLY A 30 -22.25 12.18 -0.81
N GLU A 31 -22.88 13.17 -0.18
CA GLU A 31 -22.57 14.61 -0.29
C GLU A 31 -21.19 15.01 0.25
N PHE A 32 -20.57 14.20 1.12
CA PHE A 32 -19.24 14.47 1.68
C PHE A 32 -18.11 14.13 0.71
N VAL A 33 -18.39 13.46 -0.41
CA VAL A 33 -17.37 13.02 -1.37
C VAL A 33 -17.70 13.52 -2.78
N THR A 34 -16.88 14.45 -3.28
CA THR A 34 -17.02 14.99 -4.63
C THR A 34 -16.66 13.97 -5.72
N SER A 35 -15.67 13.11 -5.47
CA SER A 35 -15.23 12.09 -6.42
C SER A 35 -14.56 10.90 -5.72
N VAL A 36 -14.78 9.71 -6.27
CA VAL A 36 -14.07 8.48 -5.91
C VAL A 36 -13.45 7.90 -7.18
N ALA A 37 -12.12 7.94 -7.24
CA ALA A 37 -11.34 7.35 -8.31
C ALA A 37 -10.84 5.96 -7.89
N VAL A 38 -11.03 4.97 -8.76
CA VAL A 38 -10.38 3.66 -8.64
C VAL A 38 -9.08 3.70 -9.43
N ILE A 39 -7.98 3.31 -8.78
CA ILE A 39 -6.63 3.35 -9.32
C ILE A 39 -6.17 1.92 -9.55
N PRO A 40 -5.99 1.48 -10.82
CA PRO A 40 -5.66 0.10 -11.17
C PRO A 40 -4.17 -0.20 -10.97
N ALA A 41 -3.51 0.37 -9.96
CA ALA A 41 -2.09 0.17 -9.66
C ALA A 41 -1.83 -1.25 -9.12
N ARG A 42 -1.96 -2.26 -9.98
CA ARG A 42 -2.02 -3.69 -9.65
C ARG A 42 -0.63 -4.30 -9.47
N LYS A 43 0.25 -4.17 -10.47
CA LYS A 43 1.48 -4.97 -10.54
C LYS A 43 2.64 -4.25 -11.24
N LYS A 44 3.79 -4.21 -10.58
CA LYS A 44 5.06 -3.69 -11.12
C LYS A 44 5.44 -4.36 -12.45
N GLY A 45 6.04 -3.56 -13.33
CA GLY A 45 6.48 -4.01 -14.66
C GLY A 45 5.34 -4.26 -15.66
N THR A 46 4.10 -3.88 -15.34
CA THR A 46 2.95 -3.99 -16.25
C THR A 46 2.40 -2.61 -16.63
N GLU A 47 1.43 -2.55 -17.56
CA GLU A 47 0.71 -1.30 -17.88
C GLU A 47 -0.01 -0.71 -16.66
N PHE A 48 -0.41 -1.58 -15.74
CA PHE A 48 -1.07 -1.30 -14.47
C PHE A 48 -0.06 -1.25 -13.30
N SER A 49 1.15 -0.76 -13.56
CA SER A 49 2.20 -0.67 -12.55
C SER A 49 1.93 0.43 -11.53
N PRO A 50 2.20 0.21 -10.23
CA PRO A 50 2.22 1.26 -9.21
C PRO A 50 3.34 2.30 -9.42
N ASP A 51 4.10 2.18 -10.51
CA ASP A 51 5.08 3.18 -10.97
C ASP A 51 4.59 3.97 -12.20
N ASN A 52 3.36 3.74 -12.67
CA ASN A 52 2.81 4.45 -13.82
C ASN A 52 2.11 5.76 -13.38
N PRO A 53 2.68 6.95 -13.63
CA PRO A 53 2.12 8.22 -13.18
C PRO A 53 0.76 8.57 -13.79
N ILE A 54 0.36 8.00 -14.94
CA ILE A 54 -0.98 8.30 -15.49
C ILE A 54 -2.04 7.78 -14.56
N ILE A 55 -1.94 6.49 -14.24
CA ILE A 55 -3.00 5.80 -13.51
C ILE A 55 -3.03 6.31 -12.07
N LEU A 56 -1.89 6.83 -11.59
CA LEU A 56 -1.74 7.47 -10.30
C LEU A 56 -2.14 8.95 -10.28
N GLU A 57 -2.50 9.57 -11.41
CA GLU A 57 -2.91 10.99 -11.46
C GLU A 57 -3.93 11.34 -10.36
N PRO A 58 -4.97 10.52 -10.09
CA PRO A 58 -5.95 10.84 -9.05
C PRO A 58 -5.37 10.92 -7.63
N LEU A 59 -4.20 10.32 -7.35
CA LEU A 59 -3.53 10.44 -6.04
C LEU A 59 -3.07 11.88 -5.77
N LYS A 60 -2.71 12.65 -6.81
CA LYS A 60 -2.16 14.01 -6.64
C LYS A 60 -3.10 14.94 -5.86
N GLN A 61 -4.40 14.70 -5.96
CA GLN A 61 -5.44 15.53 -5.35
C GLN A 61 -6.25 14.77 -4.29
N ALA A 62 -5.88 13.53 -3.96
CA ALA A 62 -6.63 12.73 -3.00
C ALA A 62 -6.45 13.27 -1.57
N SER A 63 -7.57 13.55 -0.89
CA SER A 63 -7.60 13.86 0.55
C SER A 63 -7.94 12.63 1.42
N TYR A 64 -8.35 11.54 0.79
CA TYR A 64 -8.63 10.25 1.42
C TYR A 64 -8.18 9.16 0.45
N ILE A 65 -7.30 8.29 0.93
CA ILE A 65 -6.68 7.21 0.16
C ILE A 65 -7.00 5.91 0.87
N PHE A 66 -7.57 4.95 0.14
CA PHE A 66 -7.97 3.65 0.66
C PHE A 66 -7.22 2.51 -0.04
N LEU A 67 -6.71 1.59 0.77
CA LEU A 67 -6.20 0.29 0.34
C LEU A 67 -6.83 -0.79 1.22
N GLY A 68 -7.36 -1.85 0.62
CA GLY A 68 -8.17 -2.82 1.34
C GLY A 68 -7.73 -4.28 1.20
N PRO A 69 -8.68 -5.20 0.93
CA PRO A 69 -8.44 -6.64 1.00
C PRO A 69 -7.52 -7.13 -0.11
N GLY A 70 -6.88 -8.29 0.12
CA GLY A 70 -5.95 -8.90 -0.82
C GLY A 70 -4.91 -9.78 -0.14
N SER A 71 -3.67 -9.72 -0.61
CA SER A 71 -2.53 -10.41 0.00
C SER A 71 -1.58 -9.39 0.67
N PRO A 72 -1.21 -9.55 1.95
CA PRO A 72 -0.29 -8.62 2.62
C PRO A 72 1.09 -8.57 1.97
N THR A 73 1.69 -9.73 1.70
CA THR A 73 3.01 -9.87 1.07
C THR A 73 3.01 -9.34 -0.36
N TYR A 74 1.91 -9.56 -1.10
CA TYR A 74 1.74 -8.99 -2.42
C TYR A 74 1.66 -7.46 -2.37
N ALA A 75 0.79 -6.91 -1.51
CA ALA A 75 0.61 -5.47 -1.34
C ALA A 75 1.96 -4.81 -1.01
N LYS A 76 2.70 -5.36 -0.04
CA LYS A 76 4.04 -4.93 0.33
C LYS A 76 4.98 -4.96 -0.89
N SER A 77 5.08 -6.09 -1.60
CA SER A 77 5.96 -6.23 -2.76
C SER A 77 5.66 -5.21 -3.88
N GLN A 78 4.38 -4.93 -4.13
CA GLN A 78 3.98 -3.97 -5.16
C GLN A 78 4.13 -2.51 -4.72
N LEU A 79 3.99 -2.19 -3.44
CA LEU A 79 4.10 -0.80 -2.93
C LEU A 79 5.53 -0.42 -2.52
N GLU A 80 6.31 -1.35 -2.02
CA GLU A 80 7.67 -1.06 -1.52
C GLU A 80 8.50 -0.39 -2.61
N LYS A 81 9.03 0.81 -2.35
CA LYS A 81 9.83 1.59 -3.32
C LYS A 81 9.09 1.90 -4.63
N SER A 82 7.76 2.00 -4.63
CA SER A 82 7.01 2.43 -5.80
C SER A 82 6.68 3.93 -5.78
N LEU A 83 6.42 4.49 -6.94
CA LEU A 83 5.90 5.86 -7.08
C LEU A 83 4.59 6.02 -6.29
N ALA A 84 3.68 5.03 -6.36
CA ALA A 84 2.42 5.04 -5.63
C ALA A 84 2.63 5.21 -4.12
N LEU A 85 3.55 4.44 -3.50
CA LEU A 85 3.82 4.58 -2.07
C LEU A 85 4.41 5.96 -1.74
N GLY A 86 5.33 6.46 -2.56
CA GLY A 86 5.89 7.81 -2.41
C GLY A 86 4.79 8.89 -2.43
N MET A 87 3.87 8.80 -3.39
CA MET A 87 2.72 9.72 -3.49
C MET A 87 1.78 9.58 -2.28
N ILE A 88 1.49 8.37 -1.81
CA ILE A 88 0.63 8.15 -0.63
C ILE A 88 1.24 8.82 0.60
N LEU A 89 2.54 8.63 0.83
CA LEU A 89 3.24 9.23 1.98
C LEU A 89 3.28 10.76 1.88
N ASP A 90 3.53 11.31 0.69
CA ASP A 90 3.48 12.75 0.47
C ASP A 90 2.08 13.33 0.74
N ARG A 91 1.04 12.69 0.21
CA ARG A 91 -0.35 13.09 0.48
C ARG A 91 -0.68 13.01 1.97
N TRP A 92 -0.27 11.94 2.65
CA TRP A 92 -0.49 11.77 4.09
C TRP A 92 0.19 12.87 4.91
N LYS A 93 1.46 13.15 4.61
CA LYS A 93 2.21 14.24 5.23
C LYS A 93 1.55 15.61 5.03
N ASN A 94 0.89 15.80 3.89
CA ASN A 94 0.13 17.01 3.56
C ASN A 94 -1.35 16.96 3.99
N GLY A 95 -1.69 16.08 4.94
CA GLY A 95 -3.00 16.07 5.62
C GLY A 95 -4.07 15.18 4.99
N ALA A 96 -3.74 14.37 3.97
CA ALA A 96 -4.66 13.35 3.49
C ALA A 96 -4.80 12.21 4.50
N VAL A 97 -5.99 11.61 4.58
CA VAL A 97 -6.22 10.40 5.38
C VAL A 97 -5.79 9.17 4.58
N VAL A 98 -5.00 8.29 5.20
CA VAL A 98 -4.67 6.95 4.67
C VAL A 98 -5.45 5.91 5.47
N ALA A 99 -6.42 5.27 4.82
CA ALA A 99 -7.24 4.22 5.41
C ALA A 99 -6.84 2.87 4.86
N LEU A 100 -6.50 1.95 5.76
CA LEU A 100 -6.00 0.63 5.43
C LEU A 100 -6.90 -0.41 6.07
N SER A 101 -7.29 -1.43 5.31
CA SER A 101 -8.07 -2.55 5.86
C SER A 101 -7.48 -3.89 5.45
N SER A 102 -7.74 -4.92 6.26
CA SER A 102 -7.34 -6.30 5.99
C SER A 102 -5.86 -6.38 5.56
N ALA A 103 -5.58 -6.96 4.39
CA ALA A 103 -4.25 -7.15 3.85
C ALA A 103 -3.38 -5.89 3.78
N ALA A 104 -3.95 -4.75 3.40
CA ALA A 104 -3.19 -3.50 3.33
C ALA A 104 -2.73 -3.01 4.71
N ALA A 105 -3.54 -3.23 5.75
CA ALA A 105 -3.19 -2.87 7.12
C ALA A 105 -2.06 -3.76 7.65
N LEU A 106 -2.11 -5.08 7.39
CA LEU A 106 -1.00 -6.00 7.69
C LEU A 106 0.30 -5.57 7.01
N ALA A 107 0.24 -5.21 5.72
CA ALA A 107 1.40 -4.78 4.94
C ALA A 107 2.03 -3.48 5.46
N ALA A 108 1.27 -2.62 6.13
CA ALA A 108 1.72 -1.31 6.59
C ALA A 108 2.60 -1.32 7.84
N GLY A 109 2.59 -2.42 8.60
CA GLY A 109 3.38 -2.55 9.82
C GLY A 109 4.89 -2.63 9.59
N ASP A 110 5.64 -2.81 10.67
CA ASP A 110 7.09 -3.08 10.60
C ASP A 110 7.39 -4.47 10.05
N TYR A 111 6.52 -5.42 10.39
CA TYR A 111 6.46 -6.76 9.87
C TYR A 111 5.05 -7.05 9.32
N THR A 112 4.98 -7.85 8.26
CA THR A 112 3.71 -8.28 7.65
C THR A 112 3.59 -9.79 7.68
N LEU A 113 2.37 -10.28 7.91
CA LEU A 113 2.08 -11.71 8.01
C LEU A 113 1.86 -12.32 6.61
N PRO A 114 2.61 -13.37 6.23
CA PRO A 114 2.41 -14.13 4.98
C PRO A 114 1.19 -15.05 5.04
N VAL A 115 -0.01 -14.46 5.07
CA VAL A 115 -1.26 -15.18 5.34
C VAL A 115 -1.50 -16.33 4.37
N TYR A 116 -1.44 -16.09 3.04
CA TYR A 116 -1.72 -17.15 2.08
C TYR A 116 -0.61 -18.19 2.03
N GLU A 117 0.63 -17.76 2.16
CA GLU A 117 1.81 -18.62 2.16
C GLU A 117 1.76 -19.61 3.32
N ILE A 118 1.40 -19.15 4.52
CA ILE A 118 1.31 -19.99 5.71
C ILE A 118 -0.01 -20.76 5.74
N TYR A 119 -1.16 -20.07 5.65
CA TYR A 119 -2.47 -20.67 5.87
C TYR A 119 -2.96 -21.52 4.70
N LYS A 120 -2.68 -21.13 3.45
CA LYS A 120 -3.19 -21.82 2.26
C LYS A 120 -2.16 -22.74 1.62
N ALA A 121 -0.89 -22.30 1.54
CA ALA A 121 0.17 -23.06 0.89
C ALA A 121 0.98 -23.94 1.86
N GLY A 122 0.86 -23.74 3.18
CA GLY A 122 1.51 -24.57 4.19
C GLY A 122 3.00 -24.30 4.35
N SER A 123 3.45 -23.07 4.09
CA SER A 123 4.84 -22.65 4.35
C SER A 123 5.16 -22.68 5.85
N ASP A 124 6.47 -22.75 6.17
CA ASP A 124 6.95 -22.55 7.54
C ASP A 124 6.54 -21.17 8.10
N LEU A 125 6.58 -21.03 9.42
CA LEU A 125 6.23 -19.78 10.09
C LEU A 125 7.35 -18.75 9.95
N TYR A 126 7.03 -17.59 9.39
CA TYR A 126 7.93 -16.44 9.32
C TYR A 126 7.14 -15.13 9.25
N TRP A 127 7.83 -14.03 9.51
CA TRP A 127 7.37 -12.68 9.22
C TRP A 127 8.16 -12.13 8.04
N ASP A 128 7.49 -11.49 7.09
CA ASP A 128 8.17 -10.66 6.11
C ASP A 128 8.32 -9.24 6.66
N SER A 129 9.30 -8.50 6.17
CA SER A 129 9.38 -7.05 6.32
C SER A 129 8.08 -6.38 5.88
N GLY A 130 7.54 -5.47 6.68
CA GLY A 130 6.42 -4.63 6.28
C GLY A 130 6.89 -3.33 5.63
N LEU A 131 5.94 -2.47 5.27
CA LEU A 131 6.18 -1.17 4.64
C LEU A 131 6.61 -0.08 5.65
N LYS A 132 6.48 -0.34 6.95
CA LYS A 132 6.91 0.55 8.04
C LYS A 132 6.23 1.93 8.00
N LEU A 133 4.95 1.99 7.65
CA LEU A 133 4.21 3.26 7.56
C LEU A 133 4.11 3.95 8.93
N THR A 134 3.87 3.17 9.98
CA THR A 134 3.75 3.65 11.36
C THR A 134 5.06 4.26 11.87
N SER A 135 6.21 3.81 11.37
CA SER A 135 7.52 4.40 11.70
C SER A 135 7.61 5.87 11.27
N HIS A 136 6.90 6.29 10.21
CA HIS A 136 6.88 7.69 9.76
C HIS A 136 6.21 8.66 10.74
N ILE A 137 5.44 8.13 11.70
CA ILE A 137 4.80 8.89 12.79
C ILE A 137 5.37 8.49 14.16
N GLY A 138 6.52 7.82 14.17
CA GLY A 138 7.27 7.49 15.37
C GLY A 138 6.76 6.29 16.16
N LEU A 139 5.97 5.43 15.55
CA LEU A 139 5.46 4.20 16.15
C LEU A 139 6.12 2.99 15.48
N ASN A 140 6.56 2.02 16.28
CA ASN A 140 6.99 0.73 15.77
C ASN A 140 5.85 -0.26 16.01
N LEU A 141 5.13 -0.63 14.96
CA LEU A 141 3.93 -1.45 15.07
C LEU A 141 3.90 -2.50 13.98
N THR A 142 3.77 -3.75 14.38
CA THR A 142 3.27 -4.84 13.54
C THR A 142 1.74 -4.85 13.62
N ILE A 143 1.03 -4.90 12.49
CA ILE A 143 -0.44 -4.82 12.49
C ILE A 143 -1.02 -6.17 12.10
N VAL A 144 -2.01 -6.65 12.86
CA VAL A 144 -2.72 -7.91 12.58
C VAL A 144 -4.23 -7.67 12.63
N THR A 145 -4.84 -7.56 11.46
CA THR A 145 -6.31 -7.48 11.31
C THR A 145 -6.97 -8.85 11.45
N HIS A 146 -8.30 -8.90 11.56
CA HIS A 146 -9.04 -10.16 11.71
C HIS A 146 -8.63 -10.89 12.99
N TRP A 147 -8.40 -10.13 14.06
CA TRP A 147 -7.82 -10.62 15.31
C TRP A 147 -8.73 -11.64 16.04
N ASN A 148 -10.04 -11.42 15.99
CA ASN A 148 -11.10 -12.30 16.48
C ASN A 148 -11.77 -13.16 15.38
N ASN A 149 -11.11 -13.41 14.24
CA ASN A 149 -11.74 -14.13 13.11
C ASN A 149 -12.31 -15.50 13.50
N LEU A 150 -13.58 -15.72 13.16
CA LEU A 150 -14.36 -16.94 13.45
C LEU A 150 -14.81 -17.72 12.19
N GLU A 151 -14.25 -17.45 11.01
CA GLU A 151 -14.62 -18.14 9.75
C GLU A 151 -14.43 -19.66 9.83
N GLY A 152 -13.51 -20.17 10.66
CA GLY A 152 -13.30 -21.60 10.86
C GLY A 152 -14.38 -22.31 11.70
N GLY A 153 -15.35 -21.56 12.24
CA GLY A 153 -16.43 -22.11 13.07
C GLY A 153 -15.92 -22.76 14.34
N LYS A 154 -16.54 -23.89 14.74
CA LYS A 154 -16.15 -24.63 15.96
C LYS A 154 -14.99 -25.60 15.74
N ASP A 155 -14.72 -25.94 14.49
CA ASP A 155 -13.82 -27.03 14.13
C ASP A 155 -12.41 -26.54 13.79
N LEU A 156 -12.25 -25.24 13.52
CA LEU A 156 -10.97 -24.64 13.17
C LEU A 156 -10.80 -23.28 13.83
N ASP A 157 -9.75 -23.12 14.63
CA ASP A 157 -9.38 -21.83 15.19
C ASP A 157 -8.73 -20.94 14.10
N THR A 158 -9.46 -19.90 13.67
CA THR A 158 -9.00 -18.90 12.70
C THR A 158 -8.65 -17.56 13.33
N ASN A 159 -8.60 -17.46 14.67
CA ASN A 159 -8.23 -16.22 15.35
C ASN A 159 -6.85 -15.73 14.88
N ARG A 160 -6.58 -14.43 15.04
CA ARG A 160 -5.30 -13.80 14.67
C ARG A 160 -4.99 -13.97 13.17
N CYS A 161 -5.91 -13.53 12.32
CA CYS A 161 -5.76 -13.54 10.87
C CYS A 161 -5.52 -14.94 10.27
N PHE A 162 -6.44 -15.89 10.52
CA PHE A 162 -6.39 -17.27 10.04
C PHE A 162 -5.25 -18.14 10.62
N MET A 163 -4.47 -17.63 11.56
CA MET A 163 -3.38 -18.41 12.15
C MET A 163 -3.87 -19.39 13.22
N GLY A 164 -4.91 -19.01 13.96
CA GLY A 164 -5.26 -19.64 15.23
C GLY A 164 -4.27 -19.26 16.33
N LYS A 165 -4.72 -19.32 17.58
CA LYS A 165 -3.95 -18.83 18.74
C LYS A 165 -2.64 -19.59 18.94
N ASP A 166 -2.65 -20.91 18.76
CA ASP A 166 -1.45 -21.74 18.93
C ASP A 166 -0.35 -21.38 17.93
N ARG A 167 -0.67 -21.37 16.63
CA ARG A 167 0.27 -20.99 15.56
C ARG A 167 0.74 -19.55 15.73
N PHE A 168 -0.19 -18.63 16.07
CA PHE A 168 0.15 -17.23 16.27
C PHE A 168 1.13 -17.03 17.43
N SER A 169 0.97 -17.75 18.54
CA SER A 169 1.91 -17.68 19.68
C SER A 169 3.35 -18.08 19.30
N ARG A 170 3.50 -18.95 18.29
CA ARG A 170 4.81 -19.35 17.75
C ARG A 170 5.35 -18.29 16.79
N LEU A 171 4.48 -17.68 15.98
CA LEU A 171 4.83 -16.54 15.11
C LEU A 171 5.31 -15.34 15.94
N GLU A 172 4.59 -14.99 17.01
CA GLU A 172 4.94 -13.84 17.86
C GLU A 172 6.36 -13.96 18.45
N LYS A 173 6.79 -15.17 18.81
CA LYS A 173 8.16 -15.44 19.31
C LYS A 173 9.26 -15.25 18.26
N LEU A 174 8.92 -15.14 16.98
CA LEU A 174 9.86 -14.87 15.90
C LEU A 174 10.10 -13.38 15.68
N LEU A 175 9.27 -12.51 16.26
CA LEU A 175 9.47 -11.07 16.21
C LEU A 175 10.59 -10.64 17.17
N PRO A 176 11.23 -9.49 16.93
CA PRO A 176 12.16 -8.90 17.89
C PRO A 176 11.52 -8.72 19.26
N VAL A 177 12.31 -8.89 20.32
CA VAL A 177 11.85 -8.65 21.69
C VAL A 177 11.38 -7.21 21.83
N GLY A 178 10.15 -7.03 22.33
CA GLY A 178 9.55 -5.70 22.51
C GLY A 178 8.89 -5.11 21.27
N GLU A 179 8.85 -5.85 20.15
CA GLU A 179 7.98 -5.53 19.03
C GLU A 179 6.52 -5.50 19.50
N MET A 180 5.80 -4.45 19.10
CA MET A 180 4.41 -4.26 19.49
C MET A 180 3.49 -4.67 18.36
N ILE A 181 2.54 -5.55 18.66
CA ILE A 181 1.51 -5.96 17.72
C ILE A 181 0.22 -5.19 18.02
N LEU A 182 -0.29 -4.47 17.03
CA LEU A 182 -1.63 -3.91 17.03
C LEU A 182 -2.59 -4.92 16.38
N GLY A 183 -3.33 -5.64 17.21
CA GLY A 183 -4.44 -6.48 16.80
C GLY A 183 -5.70 -5.66 16.55
N ILE A 184 -6.42 -5.96 15.47
CA ILE A 184 -7.68 -5.28 15.14
C ILE A 184 -8.75 -6.33 14.83
N ASP A 185 -9.82 -6.32 15.62
CA ASP A 185 -10.96 -7.21 15.42
C ASP A 185 -11.75 -6.87 14.14
N GLU A 186 -12.56 -7.82 13.68
CA GLU A 186 -13.42 -7.61 12.52
C GLU A 186 -14.51 -6.56 12.80
N HIS A 187 -14.84 -5.76 11.78
CA HIS A 187 -15.75 -4.61 11.89
C HIS A 187 -15.30 -3.56 12.92
N THR A 188 -13.99 -3.48 13.19
CA THR A 188 -13.37 -2.49 14.06
C THR A 188 -12.27 -1.75 13.30
N ALA A 189 -12.10 -0.48 13.61
CA ALA A 189 -11.06 0.39 13.12
C ALA A 189 -10.29 0.98 14.29
N VAL A 190 -8.99 1.13 14.09
CA VAL A 190 -8.10 1.87 14.98
C VAL A 190 -7.67 3.13 14.25
N ILE A 191 -8.03 4.29 14.79
CA ILE A 191 -7.74 5.59 14.22
C ILE A 191 -6.55 6.17 14.98
N ILE A 192 -5.47 6.45 14.26
CA ILE A 192 -4.27 7.07 14.81
C ILE A 192 -4.24 8.52 14.36
N ASP A 193 -4.20 9.44 15.33
CA ASP A 193 -3.99 10.87 15.10
C ASP A 193 -2.59 11.26 15.60
N PRO A 194 -1.60 11.37 14.69
CA PRO A 194 -0.24 11.75 15.06
C PRO A 194 -0.13 13.15 15.66
N ALA A 195 -1.01 14.08 15.27
CA ALA A 195 -0.95 15.47 15.72
C ALA A 195 -1.51 15.62 17.14
N ALA A 196 -2.64 14.95 17.42
CA ALA A 196 -3.20 14.88 18.77
C ALA A 196 -2.48 13.86 19.66
N GLU A 197 -1.59 13.05 19.09
CA GLU A 197 -0.84 12.00 19.78
C GLU A 197 -1.73 10.92 20.43
N VAL A 198 -2.89 10.65 19.84
CA VAL A 198 -3.87 9.70 20.36
C VAL A 198 -4.22 8.59 19.37
N LEU A 199 -4.64 7.46 19.93
CA LEU A 199 -5.24 6.34 19.24
C LEU A 199 -6.67 6.16 19.74
N THR A 200 -7.63 6.03 18.83
CA THR A 200 -9.04 5.78 19.16
C THR A 200 -9.52 4.50 18.51
N VAL A 201 -10.31 3.69 19.23
CA VAL A 201 -10.93 2.49 18.68
C VAL A 201 -12.38 2.80 18.31
N TRP A 202 -12.81 2.37 17.13
CA TRP A 202 -14.17 2.58 16.65
C TRP A 202 -14.70 1.36 15.92
N GLY A 203 -15.94 0.95 16.21
CA GLY A 203 -16.62 -0.10 15.45
C GLY A 203 -17.45 -1.01 16.33
N LYS A 204 -17.45 -2.30 16.01
CA LYS A 204 -18.26 -3.30 16.71
C LYS A 204 -17.56 -3.88 17.94
N ASP A 205 -16.24 -4.02 17.88
CA ASP A 205 -15.45 -4.79 18.84
C ASP A 205 -14.18 -4.02 19.23
N SER A 206 -13.13 -4.72 19.68
CA SER A 206 -11.94 -4.11 20.27
C SER A 206 -10.72 -4.05 19.33
N GLY A 207 -9.77 -3.18 19.68
CA GLY A 207 -8.38 -3.30 19.28
C GLY A 207 -7.58 -4.02 20.37
N TRP A 208 -6.35 -4.40 20.07
CA TRP A 208 -5.49 -5.13 21.00
C TRP A 208 -4.04 -4.68 20.86
N LEU A 209 -3.34 -4.49 21.97
CA LEU A 209 -1.89 -4.38 21.99
C LEU A 209 -1.32 -5.67 22.55
N SER A 210 -0.49 -6.37 21.77
CA SER A 210 0.30 -7.52 22.26
C SER A 210 1.78 -7.17 22.27
N VAL A 211 2.43 -7.44 23.39
CA VAL A 211 3.89 -7.34 23.52
C VAL A 211 4.39 -8.59 24.22
N ASN A 212 5.24 -9.36 23.55
CA ASN A 212 5.83 -10.60 24.07
C ASN A 212 4.77 -11.57 24.65
N GLY A 213 3.62 -11.69 23.99
CA GLY A 213 2.49 -12.55 24.40
C GLY A 213 1.58 -11.98 25.49
N THR A 214 1.84 -10.77 25.97
CA THR A 214 0.93 -10.07 26.89
C THR A 214 -0.02 -9.19 26.11
N GLU A 215 -1.30 -9.54 26.11
CA GLU A 215 -2.35 -8.81 25.41
C GLU A 215 -3.06 -7.79 26.33
N THR A 216 -3.25 -6.58 25.84
CA THR A 216 -4.05 -5.52 26.46
C THR A 216 -5.15 -5.11 25.49
N GLU A 217 -6.40 -5.15 25.96
CA GLU A 217 -7.56 -4.73 25.18
C GLU A 217 -7.62 -3.20 25.04
N LEU A 218 -7.81 -2.73 23.81
CA LEU A 218 -8.17 -1.36 23.47
C LEU A 218 -9.69 -1.33 23.18
N LYS A 219 -10.46 -0.79 24.13
CA LYS A 219 -11.91 -0.82 24.10
C LYS A 219 -12.49 0.13 23.06
N ASN A 220 -13.55 -0.30 22.40
CA ASN A 220 -14.34 0.55 21.51
C ASN A 220 -14.76 1.87 22.18
N GLY A 221 -14.61 2.98 21.45
CA GLY A 221 -14.92 4.33 21.89
C GLY A 221 -13.91 4.95 22.86
N ALA A 222 -12.90 4.20 23.30
CA ALA A 222 -11.85 4.74 24.18
C ALA A 222 -10.74 5.43 23.37
N VAL A 223 -10.14 6.43 24.02
CA VAL A 223 -9.01 7.21 23.51
C VAL A 223 -7.78 6.87 24.35
N TYR A 224 -6.67 6.60 23.69
CA TYR A 224 -5.41 6.16 24.29
C TYR A 224 -4.27 7.08 23.87
N ASP A 225 -3.46 7.53 24.83
CA ASP A 225 -2.25 8.30 24.54
C ASP A 225 -1.17 7.43 23.87
N MET A 226 -0.56 7.93 22.80
CA MET A 226 0.49 7.22 22.04
C MET A 226 1.89 7.29 22.67
N ASN A 227 1.97 7.39 24.00
CA ASN A 227 3.24 7.44 24.73
C ASN A 227 3.99 6.10 24.78
N PHE A 228 3.42 5.05 24.17
CA PHE A 228 3.89 3.67 24.21
C PHE A 228 5.06 3.35 23.25
N GLN A 229 6.12 4.17 23.29
CA GLN A 229 7.34 4.18 22.45
C GLN A 229 7.31 5.25 21.34
N LYS A 230 7.69 6.48 21.68
CA LYS A 230 8.25 7.41 20.70
C LYS A 230 9.76 7.43 20.88
N LYS A 231 10.53 7.20 19.81
CA LYS A 231 11.91 7.70 19.78
C LYS A 231 11.85 9.24 19.80
N SER A 232 12.89 9.91 20.27
CA SER A 232 13.04 11.34 20.04
C SER A 232 13.53 11.56 18.60
N GLY A 233 12.81 12.32 17.78
CA GLY A 233 13.23 12.59 16.40
C GLY A 233 12.23 13.38 15.55
N ASN A 234 12.72 13.98 14.46
CA ASN A 234 11.88 14.55 13.40
C ASN A 234 11.29 13.41 12.56
N TYR A 235 10.05 13.05 12.86
CA TYR A 235 9.28 12.11 12.06
C TYR A 235 8.85 12.78 10.75
N PHE A 236 8.90 12.02 9.65
CA PHE A 236 9.00 12.47 8.25
C PHE A 236 10.39 12.92 7.74
N SER A 237 11.43 12.10 7.89
CA SER A 237 12.62 12.18 7.01
C SER A 237 12.41 11.32 5.76
N ILE A 238 11.66 11.83 4.78
CA ILE A 238 11.58 11.20 3.45
C ILE A 238 12.61 11.89 2.57
N GLY A 239 13.69 11.18 2.26
CA GLY A 239 14.71 11.58 1.28
C GLY A 239 14.30 11.22 -0.14
N VAL A 240 13.08 11.59 -0.55
CA VAL A 240 12.63 11.51 -1.95
C VAL A 240 11.79 12.77 -2.20
N THR A 241 12.43 13.77 -2.79
CA THR A 241 11.74 14.92 -3.39
C THR A 241 11.21 14.53 -4.77
N GLU A 242 10.23 15.26 -5.34
CA GLU A 242 9.81 15.07 -6.74
C GLU A 242 10.99 15.08 -7.74
N LYS A 243 12.11 15.69 -7.34
CA LYS A 243 13.36 15.73 -8.11
C LYS A 243 14.10 14.40 -8.12
N ASP A 244 13.89 13.55 -7.12
CA ASP A 244 14.49 12.23 -6.95
C ASP A 244 13.68 11.12 -7.63
N LEU A 245 12.46 11.40 -8.10
CA LEU A 245 11.58 10.45 -8.79
C LEU A 245 11.87 10.32 -10.29
N LYS A 246 12.71 11.17 -10.88
CA LYS A 246 13.17 11.02 -12.27
C LYS A 246 14.34 10.04 -12.33
N GLU A 247 14.11 8.78 -11.96
CA GLU A 247 15.08 7.74 -12.22
C GLU A 247 15.21 7.54 -13.73
N THR A 248 16.45 7.57 -14.20
CA THR A 248 16.76 7.20 -15.57
C THR A 248 16.69 5.69 -15.63
N VAL A 249 15.74 5.14 -16.39
CA VAL A 249 15.55 3.69 -16.48
C VAL A 249 16.18 3.15 -17.75
N SER A 250 16.91 2.04 -17.61
CA SER A 250 17.51 1.35 -18.74
C SER A 250 16.41 0.85 -19.68
N GLU A 251 16.56 1.06 -21.00
CA GLU A 251 15.55 0.60 -21.96
C GLU A 251 15.29 -0.92 -21.85
N ASN A 252 16.25 -1.71 -21.38
CA ASN A 252 16.11 -3.16 -21.20
C ASN A 252 15.22 -3.56 -20.02
N GLU A 253 15.01 -2.67 -19.05
CA GLU A 253 14.20 -2.90 -17.85
C GLU A 253 12.74 -2.48 -18.06
N LEU A 254 12.44 -1.84 -19.19
CA LEU A 254 11.10 -1.36 -19.51
C LEU A 254 10.18 -2.50 -19.99
N PRO A 255 8.87 -2.39 -19.72
CA PRO A 255 7.88 -3.32 -20.26
C PRO A 255 7.97 -3.43 -21.79
N GLU A 256 7.69 -4.61 -22.35
CA GLU A 256 7.79 -4.87 -23.80
C GLU A 256 6.98 -3.89 -24.65
N SER A 257 5.80 -3.50 -24.18
CA SER A 257 4.95 -2.49 -24.83
C SER A 257 5.64 -1.13 -24.95
N ILE A 258 6.39 -0.71 -23.92
CA ILE A 258 7.13 0.54 -23.90
C ILE A 258 8.39 0.44 -24.77
N ARG A 259 9.10 -0.68 -24.71
CA ARG A 259 10.25 -0.97 -25.60
C ARG A 259 9.85 -0.94 -27.07
N ALA A 260 8.70 -1.50 -27.42
CA ALA A 260 8.18 -1.47 -28.79
C ALA A 260 7.90 -0.03 -29.26
N LEU A 261 7.33 0.82 -28.40
CA LEU A 261 7.08 2.23 -28.72
C LEU A 261 8.38 3.03 -28.86
N LEU A 262 9.38 2.77 -28.01
CA LEU A 262 10.72 3.38 -28.10
C LEU A 262 11.45 2.97 -29.39
N ALA A 263 11.37 1.70 -29.76
CA ALA A 263 11.94 1.20 -31.02
C ALA A 263 11.23 1.81 -32.24
N LYS A 264 9.89 1.87 -32.21
CA LYS A 264 9.09 2.53 -33.25
C LYS A 264 9.51 3.99 -33.42
N ARG A 265 9.61 4.74 -32.31
CA ARG A 265 10.05 6.14 -32.30
C ARG A 265 11.44 6.32 -32.91
N LYS A 266 12.39 5.44 -32.56
CA LYS A 266 13.75 5.48 -33.10
C LYS A 266 13.74 5.31 -34.62
N ILE A 267 12.98 4.33 -35.12
CA ILE A 267 12.85 4.06 -36.56
C ILE A 267 12.22 5.25 -37.30
N THR A 268 11.13 5.85 -36.78
CA THR A 268 10.50 7.02 -37.43
C THR A 268 11.41 8.24 -37.43
N ARG A 269 12.15 8.46 -36.33
CA ARG A 269 13.12 9.56 -36.23
C ARG A 269 14.29 9.37 -37.20
N ASP A 270 14.85 8.17 -37.33
CA ASP A 270 15.93 7.86 -38.26
C ASP A 270 15.50 8.01 -39.73
N LYS A 271 14.20 7.88 -40.01
CA LYS A 271 13.60 8.13 -41.33
C LYS A 271 13.24 9.60 -41.59
N GLY A 272 13.50 10.50 -40.65
CA GLY A 272 13.15 11.94 -40.78
C GLY A 272 11.67 12.26 -40.57
N LEU A 273 10.87 11.31 -40.08
CA LEU A 273 9.45 11.49 -39.79
C LEU A 273 9.27 12.07 -38.38
N PHE A 274 9.66 13.33 -38.19
CA PHE A 274 9.72 13.96 -36.88
C PHE A 274 8.35 14.11 -36.22
N ASP A 275 7.30 14.42 -36.97
CA ASP A 275 5.94 14.56 -36.45
C ASP A 275 5.42 13.24 -35.85
N GLU A 276 5.65 12.11 -36.53
CA GLU A 276 5.26 10.78 -36.02
C GLU A 276 6.09 10.35 -34.81
N ALA A 277 7.38 10.71 -34.78
CA ALA A 277 8.25 10.47 -33.63
C ALA A 277 7.81 11.31 -32.41
N ASP A 278 7.31 12.52 -32.64
CA ASP A 278 6.80 13.39 -31.58
C ASP A 278 5.43 12.94 -31.07
N GLU A 279 4.53 12.44 -31.92
CA GLU A 279 3.28 11.79 -31.47
C GLU A 279 3.56 10.52 -30.66
N THR A 280 4.58 9.75 -31.04
CA THR A 280 5.02 8.60 -30.24
C THR A 280 5.62 9.03 -28.90
N ARG A 281 6.40 10.11 -28.87
CA ARG A 281 6.90 10.72 -27.62
C ARG A 281 5.76 11.21 -26.73
N LYS A 282 4.74 11.87 -27.28
CA LYS A 282 3.56 12.29 -26.52
C LYS A 282 2.79 11.09 -25.98
N SER A 283 2.75 9.99 -26.71
CA SER A 283 2.12 8.75 -26.26
C SER A 283 2.93 8.08 -25.15
N LEU A 284 4.27 8.12 -25.21
CA LEU A 284 5.16 7.65 -24.14
C LEU A 284 5.07 8.54 -22.90
N LEU A 285 5.04 9.87 -23.06
CA LEU A 285 4.82 10.81 -21.96
C LEU A 285 3.43 10.64 -21.35
N LYS A 286 2.45 10.41 -22.24
CA LYS A 286 1.20 9.67 -22.04
C LYS A 286 1.45 8.65 -20.95
N LEU A 287 2.07 7.53 -21.33
CA LEU A 287 2.39 6.35 -20.52
C LEU A 287 3.30 6.55 -19.30
N GLY A 288 3.67 7.80 -18.97
CA GLY A 288 4.53 8.10 -17.82
C GLY A 288 6.02 8.01 -18.09
N TYR A 289 6.41 7.85 -19.35
CA TYR A 289 7.81 7.75 -19.78
C TYR A 289 8.20 9.02 -20.52
N GLU A 290 8.98 9.87 -19.85
CA GLU A 290 9.55 11.07 -20.47
C GLU A 290 10.77 10.66 -21.31
N VAL A 291 10.72 10.91 -22.62
CA VAL A 291 11.83 10.59 -23.54
C VAL A 291 12.57 11.86 -23.97
N ARG A 292 13.82 11.99 -23.52
CA ARG A 292 14.72 13.08 -23.90
C ARG A 292 15.76 12.60 -24.91
N ASP A 293 15.99 13.40 -25.95
CA ASP A 293 17.06 13.11 -26.90
C ASP A 293 18.39 13.68 -26.37
N GLU A 294 19.41 12.84 -26.29
CA GLU A 294 20.78 13.22 -25.94
C GLU A 294 21.75 12.86 -27.06
N LYS A 295 22.99 13.36 -26.99
CA LYS A 295 24.03 13.07 -28.01
C LYS A 295 24.37 11.57 -28.14
N SER A 296 24.13 10.79 -27.09
CA SER A 296 24.36 9.33 -27.05
C SER A 296 23.15 8.49 -27.44
N GLY A 297 22.02 9.11 -27.80
CA GLY A 297 20.75 8.43 -28.06
C GLY A 297 19.62 8.98 -27.19
N GLN A 298 18.48 8.30 -27.16
CA GLN A 298 17.37 8.69 -26.30
C GLN A 298 17.57 8.17 -24.87
N LYS A 299 17.20 8.99 -23.87
CA LYS A 299 17.08 8.56 -22.47
C LYS A 299 15.63 8.60 -22.05
N VAL A 300 15.25 7.64 -21.22
CA VAL A 300 13.91 7.47 -20.69
C VAL A 300 13.93 7.72 -19.20
N TYR A 301 13.00 8.57 -18.74
CA TYR A 301 12.76 8.86 -17.34
C TYR A 301 11.35 8.39 -17.00
N ILE A 302 11.19 7.76 -15.85
CA ILE A 302 9.85 7.53 -15.29
C ILE A 302 9.45 8.85 -14.61
N ASN A 303 8.26 9.35 -14.94
CA ASN A 303 7.72 10.61 -14.42
C ASN A 303 6.50 10.36 -13.52
#